data_AF-A0AAE0USY9-F1
#
_entry.id   AF-A0AAE0USY9-F1
#
_cell.length_a   1.000
_cell.length_b   1.000
_cell.length_c   1.000
_cell.angle_alpha   90.00
_cell.angle_beta   90.00
_cell.angle_gamma   90.00
#
_symmetry.space_group_name_H-M   'P 1'
#
loop_
_entity.id
_entity.type
_entity.pdbx_description
1 polymer ?
#
loop_
_entity_poly.entity_id
_entity_poly.type
_entity_poly.pdbx_seq_one_letter_code
_entity_poly.pdbx_strand_id
1 'polypeptide(L)'
;MQTFFRDTTSAECVTLGPSTGNQRIERWWSTLRSQCIQFWMDHFVQLKEDGDFIDTFIDKGLIQFCFQHFIQEELDELVSAWNCNRIRTHVLPAVNLQ
;
A
#
# COMPACT_ATOMS: atom_id res chain seq x y z
N MET A 1 22.20 10.29 -1.02
CA MET A 1 22.71 11.40 -0.19
C MET A 1 22.27 12.68 -0.88
N GLN A 2 21.14 13.27 -0.46
CA GLN A 2 20.63 14.50 -1.07
C GLN A 2 20.76 15.64 -0.06
N THR A 3 21.44 16.70 -0.48
CA THR A 3 21.79 17.88 0.29
C THR A 3 20.64 18.87 0.32
N PHE A 4 20.33 19.36 1.52
CA PHE A 4 19.28 20.33 1.79
C PHE A 4 19.74 21.73 1.40
N PHE A 5 19.04 22.36 0.45
CA PHE A 5 19.01 23.81 0.33
C PHE A 5 17.90 24.34 1.25
N ARG A 6 18.30 25.16 2.23
CA ARG A 6 17.40 25.88 3.12
C ARG A 6 17.18 27.25 2.51
N ASP A 7 15.97 27.51 2.01
CA ASP A 7 15.52 28.87 1.78
C ASP A 7 14.45 29.22 2.82
N THR A 8 14.74 30.28 3.58
CA THR A 8 13.89 30.84 4.62
C THR A 8 13.20 32.05 4.05
N THR A 9 11.99 31.88 3.51
CA THR A 9 11.09 33.01 3.26
C THR A 9 9.70 32.67 3.79
N SER A 10 9.30 33.48 4.77
CA SER A 10 8.06 33.40 5.53
C SER A 10 6.85 33.80 4.67
N ALA A 11 5.94 32.86 4.39
CA ALA A 11 4.52 33.15 4.18
C ALA A 11 3.68 31.87 4.29
N GLU A 12 2.72 31.91 5.23
CA GLU A 12 1.52 31.06 5.37
C GLU A 12 1.72 29.55 5.59
N CYS A 13 1.66 29.14 6.87
CA CYS A 13 1.20 27.82 7.37
C CYS A 13 1.44 26.58 6.46
N VAL A 14 2.62 26.43 5.87
CA VAL A 14 3.01 25.14 5.28
C VAL A 14 3.98 24.48 6.25
N THR A 15 3.45 23.53 7.02
CA THR A 15 4.29 22.66 7.84
C THR A 15 4.96 21.63 6.93
N LEU A 16 6.13 21.96 6.39
CA LEU A 16 6.97 21.00 5.67
C LEU A 16 7.68 20.10 6.69
N GLY A 17 7.03 19.00 7.05
CA GLY A 17 7.59 17.91 7.83
C GLY A 17 7.17 16.57 7.22
N PRO A 18 7.87 15.45 7.54
CA PRO A 18 7.41 14.13 7.12
C PRO A 18 5.96 13.92 7.60
N SER A 19 5.09 13.43 6.71
CA SER A 19 3.70 13.10 7.04
C SER A 19 3.67 11.89 7.97
N THR A 20 4.04 12.09 9.24
CA THR A 20 4.11 11.03 10.25
C THR A 20 2.74 10.41 10.51
N GLY A 21 1.65 11.16 10.27
CA GLY A 21 0.28 10.67 10.33
C GLY A 21 -0.05 9.64 9.24
N ASN A 22 0.55 9.74 8.05
CA ASN A 22 0.22 8.86 6.92
C ASN A 22 1.08 7.58 6.90
N GLN A 23 2.12 7.47 7.72
CA GLN A 23 3.02 6.31 7.73
C GLN A 23 2.30 4.97 7.91
N ARG A 24 1.23 4.93 8.72
CA ARG A 24 0.47 3.70 8.95
C ARG A 24 -0.26 3.25 7.70
N ILE A 25 -0.89 4.19 7.00
CA ILE A 25 -1.61 3.94 5.74
C ILE A 25 -0.63 3.59 4.63
N GLU A 26 0.50 4.31 4.52
CA GLU A 26 1.55 4.01 3.54
C GLU A 26 2.17 2.63 3.75
N ARG A 27 2.45 2.25 4.99
CA ARG A 27 2.93 0.90 5.32
C ARG A 27 1.89 -0.16 4.95
N TRP A 28 0.60 0.10 5.23
CA TRP A 28 -0.48 -0.81 4.83
C TRP A 28 -0.52 -1.01 3.31
N TRP A 29 -0.49 0.07 2.52
CA TRP A 29 -0.48 -0.01 1.06
C TRP A 29 0.75 -0.75 0.53
N SER A 30 1.92 -0.51 1.12
CA SER A 30 3.16 -1.20 0.76
C SER A 30 3.08 -2.70 1.06
N THR A 31 2.56 -3.08 2.23
CA THR A 31 2.31 -4.48 2.60
C THR A 31 1.31 -5.14 1.66
N LEU A 32 0.15 -4.51 1.42
CA LEU A 32 -0.87 -5.00 0.49
C LEU A 32 -0.31 -5.26 -0.91
N ARG A 33 0.46 -4.30 -1.44
CA ARG A 33 1.06 -4.43 -2.76
C ARG A 33 2.07 -5.57 -2.78
N SER A 34 3.02 -5.58 -1.85
CA SER A 34 4.13 -6.54 -1.86
C SER A 34 3.72 -7.98 -1.54
N GLN A 35 2.67 -8.18 -0.75
CA GLN A 35 2.30 -9.51 -0.24
C GLN A 35 1.10 -10.14 -0.96
N CYS A 36 0.29 -9.36 -1.68
CA CYS A 36 -0.91 -9.88 -2.35
C CYS A 36 -1.05 -9.33 -3.77
N ILE A 37 -1.27 -8.02 -3.92
CA ILE A 37 -1.77 -7.47 -5.19
C ILE A 37 -0.74 -7.55 -6.33
N GLN A 38 0.57 -7.47 -6.05
CA GLN A 38 1.60 -7.50 -7.10
C GLN A 38 1.53 -8.79 -7.94
N PHE A 39 1.31 -9.94 -7.31
CA PHE A 39 1.15 -11.22 -8.01
C PHE A 39 -0.02 -11.19 -9.00
N TRP A 40 -1.20 -10.76 -8.54
CA TRP A 40 -2.40 -10.68 -9.39
C TRP A 40 -2.24 -9.70 -10.54
N MET A 41 -1.60 -8.55 -10.29
CA MET A 41 -1.27 -7.59 -11.35
C MET A 41 -0.40 -8.24 -12.43
N ASP A 42 0.68 -8.91 -12.03
CA ASP A 42 1.61 -9.55 -12.97
C ASP A 42 0.93 -10.71 -13.71
N HIS A 43 0.09 -11.48 -13.04
CA HIS A 43 -0.68 -12.57 -13.63
C HIS A 43 -1.67 -12.08 -14.70
N PHE A 44 -2.44 -11.02 -14.42
CA PHE A 44 -3.38 -10.48 -15.41
C PHE A 44 -2.70 -9.75 -16.56
N VAL A 45 -1.51 -9.17 -16.32
CA VAL A 45 -0.67 -8.66 -17.42
C VAL A 45 -0.24 -9.82 -18.33
N GLN A 46 0.26 -10.92 -17.77
CA GLN A 46 0.65 -12.10 -18.57
C GLN A 46 -0.51 -12.67 -19.37
N LEU A 47 -1.69 -12.81 -18.76
CA LEU A 47 -2.90 -13.28 -19.44
C LEU A 47 -3.25 -12.42 -20.67
N LYS A 48 -3.01 -11.11 -20.60
CA LYS A 48 -3.21 -10.20 -21.72
C LYS A 48 -2.12 -10.36 -22.79
N GLU A 49 -0.85 -10.47 -22.39
CA GLU A 49 0.28 -10.64 -23.31
C GLU A 49 0.20 -11.97 -24.07
N ASP A 50 -0.32 -13.02 -23.45
CA ASP A 50 -0.54 -14.34 -24.07
C ASP A 50 -1.72 -14.34 -25.06
N GLY A 51 -2.54 -13.29 -25.06
CA GLY A 51 -3.72 -13.15 -25.92
C GLY A 51 -4.99 -13.80 -25.38
N ASP A 52 -4.97 -14.29 -24.14
CA ASP A 52 -6.10 -14.92 -23.46
C ASP A 52 -7.10 -13.90 -22.87
N PHE A 53 -6.76 -12.60 -22.91
CA PHE A 53 -7.63 -11.51 -22.47
C PHE A 53 -7.61 -10.34 -23.46
N ILE A 54 -8.77 -10.02 -24.06
CA ILE A 54 -8.94 -8.99 -25.10
C ILE A 54 -9.79 -7.81 -24.59
N ASP A 55 -10.05 -7.75 -23.28
CA ASP A 55 -10.82 -6.69 -22.60
C ASP A 55 -12.32 -6.61 -23.02
N THR A 56 -12.89 -7.71 -23.53
CA THR A 56 -14.32 -7.75 -23.82
C THR A 56 -15.17 -7.77 -22.54
N PHE A 57 -16.45 -7.46 -22.66
CA PHE A 57 -17.39 -7.59 -21.54
C PHE A 57 -17.41 -9.02 -20.96
N ILE A 58 -17.33 -10.03 -21.84
CA ILE A 58 -17.31 -11.43 -21.44
C ILE A 58 -16.00 -11.76 -20.73
N ASP A 59 -14.86 -11.30 -21.26
CA ASP A 59 -13.54 -11.55 -20.65
C ASP A 59 -13.46 -10.97 -19.24
N LYS A 60 -13.98 -9.76 -19.05
CA LYS A 60 -14.07 -9.11 -17.72
C LYS A 60 -14.93 -9.93 -16.76
N GLY A 61 -16.07 -10.42 -17.22
CA GLY A 61 -16.96 -11.28 -16.44
C GLY A 61 -16.29 -12.61 -16.08
N LEU A 62 -15.55 -13.22 -17.02
CA LEU A 62 -14.82 -14.47 -16.80
C LEU A 62 -13.69 -14.30 -15.79
N ILE A 63 -12.88 -13.24 -15.91
CA ILE A 63 -11.83 -12.95 -14.93
C ILE A 63 -12.43 -12.76 -13.53
N GLN A 64 -13.49 -11.95 -13.42
CA GLN A 64 -14.16 -11.75 -12.12
C GLN A 64 -14.69 -13.08 -11.58
N PHE A 65 -15.40 -13.86 -12.40
CA PHE A 65 -15.94 -15.15 -11.97
C PHE A 65 -14.86 -16.13 -11.51
N CYS A 66 -13.76 -16.25 -12.26
CA CYS A 66 -12.70 -17.21 -11.98
C CYS A 66 -11.84 -16.81 -10.78
N PHE A 67 -11.51 -15.51 -10.64
CA PHE A 67 -10.46 -15.07 -9.73
C PHE A 67 -10.95 -14.28 -8.52
N GLN A 68 -12.15 -13.68 -8.56
CA GLN A 68 -12.61 -12.78 -7.50
C GLN A 68 -12.69 -13.49 -6.14
N HIS A 69 -13.11 -14.76 -6.11
CA HIS A 69 -13.20 -15.50 -4.85
C HIS A 69 -11.81 -15.69 -4.21
N PHE A 70 -10.82 -16.11 -4.99
CA PHE A 70 -9.44 -16.29 -4.52
C PHE A 70 -8.83 -14.97 -4.05
N ILE A 71 -9.00 -13.90 -4.83
CA ILE A 71 -8.51 -12.57 -4.46
C ILE A 71 -9.16 -12.10 -3.15
N GLN A 72 -10.46 -12.34 -2.97
CA GLN A 72 -11.17 -11.97 -1.74
C GLN A 72 -10.64 -12.73 -0.53
N GLU A 73 -10.44 -14.05 -0.64
CA GLU A 73 -9.88 -14.88 0.44
C GLU A 73 -8.48 -14.40 0.86
N GLU A 74 -7.58 -14.15 -0.10
CA GLU A 74 -6.24 -13.66 0.21
C GLU A 74 -6.26 -12.26 0.85
N LEU A 75 -7.15 -11.37 0.40
CA LEU A 75 -7.31 -10.05 1.00
C LEU A 75 -7.81 -10.15 2.45
N ASP A 76 -8.75 -11.06 2.72
CA ASP A 76 -9.29 -11.28 4.06
C ASP A 76 -8.21 -11.83 5.00
N GLU A 77 -7.38 -12.77 4.53
CA GLU A 77 -6.23 -13.28 5.27
C GLU A 77 -5.21 -12.18 5.58
N LEU A 78 -4.86 -11.36 4.58
CA LEU A 78 -3.92 -10.25 4.75
C LEU A 78 -4.44 -9.23 5.77
N VAL A 79 -5.72 -8.86 5.68
CA VAL A 79 -6.37 -7.94 6.64
C VAL A 79 -6.34 -8.52 8.05
N SER A 80 -6.65 -9.81 8.20
CA SER A 80 -6.59 -10.52 9.48
C SER A 80 -5.16 -10.48 10.05
N ALA A 81 -4.16 -10.85 9.24
CA ALA A 81 -2.75 -10.85 9.62
C ALA A 81 -2.25 -9.45 10.02
N TRP A 82 -2.64 -8.41 9.26
CA TRP A 82 -2.28 -7.04 9.58
C TRP A 82 -2.91 -6.54 10.88
N ASN A 83 -4.19 -6.86 11.10
CA ASN A 83 -4.90 -6.45 12.32
C ASN A 83 -4.39 -7.19 13.56
N CYS A 84 -3.95 -8.44 13.44
CA CYS A 84 -3.32 -9.19 14.53
C CYS A 84 -1.92 -8.66 14.88
N ASN A 85 -1.20 -8.06 13.93
CA ASN A 85 0.14 -7.54 14.15
C ASN A 85 0.09 -6.19 14.89
N ARG A 86 0.49 -6.19 16.16
CA ARG A 86 0.58 -4.97 16.98
C ARG A 86 1.63 -4.02 16.41
N ILE A 87 1.20 -2.92 15.81
CA ILE A 87 2.08 -1.84 15.38
C ILE A 87 2.75 -1.26 16.63
N ARG A 88 4.08 -1.37 16.70
CA ARG A 88 4.85 -0.85 17.84
C ARG A 88 4.69 0.67 17.90
N THR A 89 4.08 1.15 18.97
CA THR A 89 4.07 2.58 19.31
C THR A 89 5.50 2.98 19.65
N HIS A 90 6.08 3.94 18.91
CA HIS A 90 7.31 4.58 19.34
C HIS A 90 6.99 5.43 20.57
N VAL A 91 7.34 4.94 21.76
CA VAL A 91 7.39 5.77 22.97
C VAL A 91 8.63 6.64 22.82
N LEU A 92 8.45 7.95 22.65
CA LEU A 92 9.56 8.89 22.81
C LEU A 92 10.09 8.73 24.24
N PRO A 93 11.40 8.54 24.45
CA PRO A 93 11.93 8.50 25.80
C PRO A 93 11.55 9.81 26.48
N ALA A 94 10.91 9.72 27.65
CA ALA A 94 10.62 10.87 28.48
C ALA A 94 11.96 11.60 28.70
N VAL A 95 12.07 12.80 28.14
CA VAL A 95 13.16 13.71 28.48
C VAL A 95 12.96 14.00 29.97
N ASN A 96 13.75 13.32 30.80
CA ASN A 96 13.85 13.63 32.21
C ASN A 96 14.41 15.06 32.31
N LEU A 97 13.52 16.02 32.55
CA LEU A 97 13.88 17.33 33.07
C LEU A 97 14.18 17.14 34.56
N GLN A 98 15.47 16.94 34.87
CA GLN A 98 16.05 17.27 36.17
C GLN A 98 16.83 18.56 36.05
#